data_AF-A0A816T362-F1
#
_entry.id   AF-A0A816T362-F1
#
_cell.length_a   1.000
_cell.length_b   1.000
_cell.length_c   1.000
_cell.angle_alpha   90.00
_cell.angle_beta   90.00
_cell.angle_gamma   90.00
#
_symmetry.space_group_name_H-M   'P 1'
#
loop_
_entity.id
_entity.type
_entity.pdbx_description
1 polymer ?
#
loop_
_entity_poly.entity_id
_entity_poly.type
_entity_poly.pdbx_seq_one_letter_code
_entity_poly.pdbx_strand_id
1 'polypeptide(L)'
;MNQIFLLLLQDCQLLLQLITQASLLVLSKPLKPYLLLLLSLLRELFQTCKLLRLDLINSILLKQVDESICKFAKKGLTPSQIGVILRDSHGIPQVKSVTGNKILRILKAHGLAPEIPEDLYHLIKKAVAIRKHLERNRKDKDSKFRLILVESRIHRLARYYKKTKKLPPVWKYESTTASTLVA
;
A
#
# COMPACT_ATOMS: atom_id res chain seq x y z
N MET A 1 3.63 24.24 2.28
CA MET A 1 4.34 24.37 3.57
C MET A 1 3.82 25.55 4.42
N ASN A 2 3.60 26.73 3.84
CA ASN A 2 3.20 27.93 4.60
C ASN A 2 1.84 27.85 5.32
N GLN A 3 0.85 27.13 4.77
CA GLN A 3 -0.50 27.07 5.36
C GLN A 3 -0.58 26.17 6.61
N ILE A 4 0.28 25.16 6.71
CA ILE A 4 0.37 24.25 7.86
C ILE A 4 1.05 24.95 9.04
N PHE A 5 2.02 25.82 8.75
CA PHE A 5 2.71 26.61 9.76
C PHE A 5 1.77 27.61 10.44
N LEU A 6 0.88 28.26 9.68
CA LEU A 6 -0.13 29.19 10.21
C LEU A 6 -1.19 28.50 11.09
N LEU A 7 -1.66 27.30 10.71
CA LEU A 7 -2.60 26.52 11.53
C LEU A 7 -1.98 26.05 12.85
N LEU A 8 -0.73 25.55 12.81
CA LEU A 8 0.03 25.21 14.02
C LEU A 8 0.31 26.41 14.93
N LEU A 9 0.46 27.61 14.35
CA LEU A 9 0.63 28.84 15.13
C LEU A 9 -0.67 29.22 15.86
N GLN A 10 -1.82 29.07 15.18
CA GLN A 10 -3.14 29.41 15.70
C GLN A 10 -3.55 28.53 16.89
N ASP A 11 -3.31 27.21 16.79
CA ASP A 11 -3.65 26.25 17.86
C ASP A 11 -2.79 26.46 19.12
N CYS A 12 -1.52 26.84 18.95
CA CYS A 12 -0.64 27.20 20.07
C CYS A 12 -1.07 28.51 20.76
N GLN A 13 -1.58 29.49 20.01
CA GLN A 13 -2.02 30.78 20.54
C GLN A 13 -3.27 30.64 21.43
N LEU A 14 -4.22 29.79 21.02
CA LEU A 14 -5.41 29.43 21.81
C LEU A 14 -5.05 28.69 23.11
N LEU A 15 -4.09 27.77 23.05
CA LEU A 15 -3.53 27.08 24.22
C LEU A 15 -2.90 28.07 25.21
N LEU A 16 -2.13 29.05 24.71
CA LEU A 16 -1.51 30.08 25.55
C LEU A 16 -2.55 31.01 26.21
N GLN A 17 -3.64 31.31 25.50
CA GLN A 17 -4.76 32.11 26.04
C GLN A 17 -5.53 31.35 27.14
N LEU A 18 -5.79 30.06 26.96
CA LEU A 18 -6.44 29.23 27.97
C LEU A 18 -5.59 29.07 29.23
N ILE A 19 -4.28 28.91 29.08
CA ILE A 19 -3.35 28.82 30.21
C ILE A 19 -3.29 30.15 30.99
N THR A 20 -3.22 31.29 30.30
CA THR A 20 -3.20 32.61 30.95
C THR A 20 -4.53 32.95 31.64
N GLN A 21 -5.67 32.57 31.07
CA GLN A 21 -7.00 32.69 31.71
C GLN A 21 -7.14 31.79 32.95
N ALA A 22 -6.66 30.54 32.89
CA ALA A 22 -6.68 29.62 34.02
C ALA A 22 -5.78 30.11 35.18
N SER A 23 -4.67 30.78 34.86
CA SER A 23 -3.72 31.33 35.85
C SER A 23 -4.33 32.47 36.69
N LEU A 24 -5.18 33.30 36.08
CA LEU A 24 -5.84 34.44 36.73
C LEU A 24 -6.89 34.02 37.79
N LEU A 25 -7.53 32.85 37.61
CA LEU A 25 -8.51 32.31 38.56
C LEU A 25 -7.89 31.67 39.82
N VAL A 26 -6.61 31.28 39.76
CA VAL A 26 -5.91 30.52 40.83
C VAL A 26 -5.40 31.42 41.97
N LEU A 27 -5.41 32.75 41.82
CA LEU A 27 -4.88 33.71 42.81
C LEU A 27 -5.74 33.89 44.08
N SER A 28 -6.81 33.11 44.31
CA SER A 28 -7.71 33.31 45.47
C SER A 28 -7.90 32.12 46.43
N LYS A 29 -7.31 30.94 46.24
CA LYS A 29 -7.60 29.74 47.09
C LYS A 29 -6.39 28.79 47.28
N PRO A 30 -6.36 27.97 48.37
CA PRO A 30 -5.16 27.27 48.85
C PRO A 30 -4.58 26.27 47.83
N LEU A 31 -3.25 26.31 47.68
CA LEU A 31 -2.49 26.02 46.45
C LEU A 31 -2.21 24.54 46.10
N LYS A 32 -2.51 23.55 46.95
CA LYS A 32 -2.08 22.15 46.71
C LYS A 32 -2.98 21.28 45.82
N PRO A 33 -4.32 21.33 45.87
CA PRO A 33 -5.18 20.44 45.07
C PRO A 33 -5.35 20.89 43.61
N TYR A 34 -5.21 22.19 43.32
CA TYR A 34 -5.34 22.73 41.95
C TYR A 34 -4.13 22.43 41.06
N LEU A 35 -2.94 22.30 41.63
CA LEU A 35 -1.70 22.00 40.89
C LEU A 35 -1.74 20.62 40.22
N LEU A 36 -2.32 19.63 40.91
CA LEU A 36 -2.50 18.26 40.42
C LEU A 36 -3.53 18.21 39.27
N LEU A 37 -4.60 18.99 39.37
CA LEU A 37 -5.62 19.10 38.32
C LEU A 37 -5.08 19.82 37.07
N LEU A 38 -4.24 20.84 37.26
CA LEU A 38 -3.56 21.55 36.17
C LEU A 38 -2.55 20.63 35.46
N LEU A 39 -1.79 19.82 36.22
CA LEU A 39 -0.88 18.81 35.69
C LEU A 39 -1.60 17.70 34.91
N SER A 40 -2.78 17.25 35.36
CA SER A 40 -3.57 16.26 34.61
C SER A 40 -4.15 16.84 33.31
N LEU A 41 -4.68 18.07 33.34
CA LEU A 41 -5.17 18.76 32.14
C LEU A 41 -4.05 19.05 31.14
N LEU A 42 -2.86 19.45 31.61
CA LEU A 42 -1.68 19.63 30.75
C LEU A 42 -1.22 18.30 30.14
N ARG A 43 -1.30 17.18 30.88
CA ARG A 43 -0.97 15.84 30.37
C ARG A 43 -1.95 15.39 29.30
N GLU A 44 -3.25 15.64 29.47
CA GLU A 44 -4.28 15.34 28.47
C GLU A 44 -4.15 16.22 27.23
N LEU A 45 -3.89 17.53 27.37
CA LEU A 45 -3.63 18.44 26.25
C LEU A 45 -2.36 18.06 25.47
N PHE A 46 -1.30 17.61 26.16
CA PHE A 46 -0.09 17.13 25.49
C PHE A 46 -0.35 15.84 24.72
N GLN A 47 -1.23 14.97 25.21
CA GLN A 47 -1.60 13.71 24.57
C GLN A 47 -2.47 13.93 23.32
N THR A 48 -3.45 14.85 23.38
CA THR A 48 -4.33 15.19 22.24
C THR A 48 -3.59 15.95 21.15
N CYS A 49 -2.69 16.86 21.51
CA CYS A 49 -1.88 17.61 20.55
C CYS A 49 -0.84 16.73 19.82
N LYS A 50 -0.33 15.67 20.48
CA LYS A 50 0.54 14.66 19.85
C LYS A 50 -0.20 13.79 18.82
N LEU A 51 -1.49 13.54 19.01
CA LEU A 51 -2.34 12.80 18.08
C LEU A 51 -2.67 13.63 16.82
N LEU A 52 -3.09 14.89 16.99
CA LEU A 52 -3.43 15.79 15.87
C LEU A 52 -2.25 16.05 14.90
N ARG A 53 -1.01 16.07 15.42
CA ARG A 53 0.19 16.28 14.59
C ARG A 53 0.56 15.06 13.73
N LEU A 54 0.27 13.85 14.20
CA LEU A 54 0.59 12.61 13.50
C LEU A 54 -0.39 12.36 12.35
N ASP A 55 -1.67 12.67 12.54
CA ASP A 55 -2.71 12.44 11.54
C ASP A 55 -2.54 13.32 10.29
N LEU A 56 -2.14 14.58 10.48
CA LEU A 56 -1.93 15.51 9.36
C LEU A 56 -0.68 15.17 8.53
N ILE A 57 0.43 14.78 9.18
CA ILE A 57 1.66 14.34 8.49
C ILE A 57 1.41 13.04 7.73
N ASN A 58 0.68 12.09 8.33
CA ASN A 58 0.27 10.87 7.65
C ASN A 58 -0.62 11.19 6.43
N SER A 59 -1.56 12.12 6.53
CA SER A 59 -2.44 12.50 5.41
C SER A 59 -1.69 13.02 4.16
N ILE A 60 -0.58 13.73 4.35
CA ILE A 60 0.24 14.26 3.25
C ILE A 60 1.11 13.17 2.64
N LEU A 61 1.74 12.35 3.50
CA LEU A 61 2.56 11.22 3.07
C LEU A 61 1.73 10.18 2.30
N LEU A 62 0.50 9.93 2.73
CA LEU A 62 -0.47 9.05 2.06
C LEU A 62 -0.68 9.45 0.59
N LYS A 63 -0.99 10.73 0.36
CA LYS A 63 -1.20 11.27 -0.99
C LYS A 63 0.05 11.13 -1.85
N GLN A 64 1.22 11.42 -1.30
CA GLN A 64 2.49 11.30 -2.01
C GLN A 64 2.80 9.83 -2.41
N VAL A 65 2.52 8.88 -1.52
CA VAL A 65 2.74 7.45 -1.78
C VAL A 65 1.77 6.93 -2.85
N ASP A 66 0.49 7.31 -2.77
CA ASP A 66 -0.52 6.91 -3.73
C ASP A 66 -0.22 7.48 -5.13
N GLU A 67 0.22 8.73 -5.22
CA GLU A 67 0.67 9.34 -6.47
C GLU A 67 1.88 8.62 -7.07
N SER A 68 2.87 8.28 -6.24
CA SER A 68 4.04 7.52 -6.68
C SER A 68 3.66 6.13 -7.19
N ILE A 69 2.79 5.41 -6.48
CA ILE A 69 2.26 4.10 -6.91
C ILE A 69 1.55 4.24 -8.26
N CYS A 70 0.72 5.26 -8.44
CA CYS A 70 0.03 5.52 -9.70
C CYS A 70 1.01 5.84 -10.84
N LYS A 71 2.07 6.62 -10.58
CA LYS A 71 3.12 6.91 -11.56
C LYS A 71 3.85 5.63 -12.00
N PHE A 72 4.18 4.74 -11.07
CA PHE A 72 4.83 3.47 -11.39
C PHE A 72 3.91 2.49 -12.12
N ALA A 73 2.63 2.45 -11.76
CA ALA A 73 1.64 1.63 -12.46
C ALA A 73 1.45 2.09 -13.91
N LYS A 74 1.41 3.41 -14.16
CA LYS A 74 1.35 3.96 -15.53
C LYS A 74 2.58 3.63 -16.37
N LYS A 75 3.74 3.40 -15.73
CA LYS A 75 4.95 2.89 -16.41
C LYS A 75 4.88 1.40 -16.74
N GLY A 76 3.82 0.69 -16.33
CA GLY A 76 3.64 -0.75 -16.56
C GLY A 76 4.38 -1.64 -15.57
N LEU A 77 4.83 -1.10 -14.43
CA LEU A 77 5.52 -1.89 -13.41
C LEU A 77 4.54 -2.79 -12.65
N THR A 78 4.98 -4.00 -12.32
CA THR A 78 4.13 -4.93 -11.56
C THR A 78 4.03 -4.52 -10.09
N PRO A 79 2.93 -4.82 -9.39
CA PRO A 79 2.76 -4.48 -7.97
C PRO A 79 3.92 -4.96 -7.09
N SER A 80 4.50 -6.12 -7.42
CA SER A 80 5.67 -6.65 -6.73
C SER A 80 6.92 -5.79 -6.94
N GLN A 81 7.17 -5.35 -8.18
CA GLN A 81 8.27 -4.42 -8.51
C GLN A 81 8.09 -3.06 -7.86
N ILE A 82 6.85 -2.53 -7.85
CA ILE A 82 6.52 -1.26 -7.18
C ILE A 82 6.88 -1.34 -5.70
N GLY A 83 6.56 -2.46 -5.03
CA GLY A 83 6.90 -2.67 -3.63
C GLY A 83 8.41 -2.70 -3.36
N VAL A 84 9.22 -3.18 -4.31
CA VAL A 84 10.69 -3.17 -4.21
C VAL A 84 11.23 -1.74 -4.36
N ILE A 85 10.76 -1.00 -5.38
CA ILE A 85 11.19 0.38 -5.63
C ILE A 85 10.83 1.31 -4.46
N LEU A 86 9.65 1.13 -3.87
CA LEU A 86 9.24 1.91 -2.69
C LEU A 86 10.12 1.63 -1.47
N ARG A 87 10.62 0.40 -1.34
CA ARG A 87 11.54 0.03 -0.27
C ARG A 87 12.92 0.63 -0.49
N ASP A 88 13.48 0.44 -1.67
CA ASP A 88 14.88 0.75 -1.95
C ASP A 88 15.10 2.24 -2.24
N SER A 89 14.19 2.88 -2.99
CA SER A 89 14.33 4.29 -3.37
C SER A 89 13.63 5.26 -2.41
N HIS A 90 12.48 4.87 -1.84
CA HIS A 90 11.68 5.76 -0.99
C HIS A 90 11.80 5.42 0.51
N GLY A 91 12.52 4.36 0.86
CA GLY A 91 12.71 3.96 2.26
C GLY A 91 11.43 3.47 2.96
N ILE A 92 10.40 3.04 2.22
CA ILE A 92 9.13 2.58 2.79
C ILE A 92 9.19 1.05 2.95
N PRO A 93 9.33 0.51 4.17
CA PRO A 93 9.48 -0.94 4.37
C PRO A 93 8.18 -1.70 4.08
N GLN A 94 7.03 -1.12 4.44
CA GLN A 94 5.71 -1.73 4.26
C GLN A 94 4.66 -0.67 3.89
N VAL A 95 4.11 -0.78 2.68
CA VAL A 95 3.03 0.10 2.19
C VAL A 95 1.76 -0.01 3.04
N LYS A 96 1.46 -1.20 3.57
CA LYS A 96 0.27 -1.42 4.41
C LYS A 96 0.31 -0.61 5.71
N SER A 97 1.49 -0.41 6.29
CA SER A 97 1.63 0.33 7.55
C SER A 97 1.42 1.83 7.37
N VAL A 98 1.75 2.35 6.18
CA VAL A 98 1.55 3.77 5.84
C VAL A 98 0.12 3.99 5.37
N THR A 99 -0.34 3.25 4.36
CA THR A 99 -1.64 3.48 3.69
C THR A 99 -2.82 2.73 4.30
N GLY A 100 -2.59 1.79 5.21
CA GLY A 100 -3.61 0.87 5.73
C GLY A 100 -4.06 -0.20 4.71
N ASN A 101 -3.87 0.06 3.42
CA ASN A 101 -4.23 -0.82 2.31
C ASN A 101 -3.01 -1.44 1.61
N LYS A 102 -3.23 -2.57 0.95
CA LYS A 102 -2.23 -3.22 0.09
C LYS A 102 -2.17 -2.53 -1.28
N ILE A 103 -1.01 -2.58 -1.94
CA ILE A 103 -0.78 -2.02 -3.30
C ILE A 103 -1.89 -2.40 -4.29
N LEU A 104 -2.25 -3.69 -4.36
CA LEU A 104 -3.32 -4.16 -5.25
C LEU A 104 -4.69 -3.51 -4.98
N ARG A 105 -5.00 -3.11 -3.75
CA ARG A 105 -6.26 -2.42 -3.44
C ARG A 105 -6.22 -0.97 -3.89
N ILE A 106 -5.09 -0.30 -3.70
CA ILE A 106 -4.85 1.08 -4.15
C ILE A 106 -4.98 1.14 -5.68
N LEU A 107 -4.34 0.22 -6.41
CA LEU A 107 -4.45 0.15 -7.87
C LEU A 107 -5.88 -0.10 -8.35
N LYS A 108 -6.67 -0.90 -7.63
CA LYS A 108 -8.08 -1.13 -7.94
C LYS A 108 -8.94 0.12 -7.70
N ALA A 109 -8.68 0.86 -6.64
CA ALA A 109 -9.40 2.10 -6.36
C ALA A 109 -9.17 3.14 -7.47
N HIS A 110 -7.97 3.17 -8.05
CA HIS A 110 -7.63 4.05 -9.17
C HIS A 110 -7.95 3.46 -10.57
N GLY A 111 -8.49 2.24 -10.67
CA GLY A 111 -8.79 1.61 -11.95
C GLY A 111 -7.57 1.17 -12.78
N LEU A 112 -6.37 1.19 -12.21
CA LEU A 112 -5.11 0.79 -12.86
C LEU A 112 -4.72 -0.67 -12.55
N ALA A 113 -5.68 -1.48 -12.10
CA ALA A 113 -5.41 -2.85 -11.71
C ALA A 113 -5.27 -3.75 -12.94
N PRO A 114 -4.28 -4.67 -12.95
CA PRO A 114 -4.18 -5.65 -14.02
C PRO A 114 -5.39 -6.60 -13.98
N GLU A 115 -5.95 -6.89 -15.15
CA GLU A 115 -7.08 -7.81 -15.31
C GLU A 115 -6.70 -9.24 -14.90
N ILE A 116 -5.50 -9.65 -15.30
CA ILE A 116 -4.93 -10.96 -14.98
C ILE A 116 -4.03 -10.82 -13.74
N PRO A 117 -4.17 -11.69 -12.72
CA PRO A 117 -3.25 -11.70 -11.59
C PRO A 117 -1.80 -11.91 -12.02
N GLU A 118 -0.88 -11.15 -11.40
CA GLU A 118 0.56 -11.17 -11.68
C GLU A 118 1.16 -12.59 -11.64
N ASP A 119 0.76 -13.41 -10.66
CA ASP A 119 1.26 -14.78 -10.52
C ASP A 119 0.94 -15.65 -11.74
N LEU A 120 -0.28 -15.50 -12.26
CA LEU A 120 -0.77 -16.29 -13.38
C LEU A 120 -0.07 -15.84 -14.67
N TYR A 121 0.07 -14.53 -14.86
CA TYR A 121 0.79 -13.94 -15.98
C TYR A 121 2.23 -14.46 -16.09
N HIS A 122 2.99 -14.47 -14.98
CA HIS A 122 4.38 -14.93 -15.00
C HIS A 122 4.53 -16.44 -15.22
N LEU A 123 3.56 -17.25 -14.75
CA LEU A 123 3.57 -18.69 -15.04
C LEU A 123 3.27 -18.98 -16.50
N ILE A 124 2.32 -18.27 -17.10
CA ILE A 124 2.02 -18.36 -18.54
C ILE A 124 3.24 -17.92 -19.35
N LYS A 125 3.88 -16.79 -18.98
CA LYS A 125 5.12 -16.31 -19.61
C LYS A 125 6.22 -17.36 -19.60
N LYS A 126 6.40 -18.04 -18.46
CA LYS A 126 7.36 -19.14 -18.33
C LYS A 126 6.99 -20.34 -19.20
N ALA A 127 5.72 -20.72 -19.25
CA ALA A 127 5.25 -21.83 -20.08
C ALA A 127 5.46 -21.55 -21.58
N VAL A 128 5.17 -20.33 -22.04
CA VAL A 128 5.40 -19.88 -23.44
C VAL A 128 6.89 -19.93 -23.79
N ALA A 129 7.76 -19.47 -22.89
CA ALA A 129 9.21 -19.54 -23.10
C ALA A 129 9.72 -20.99 -23.22
N ILE A 130 9.23 -21.90 -22.37
CA ILE A 130 9.61 -23.33 -22.42
C ILE A 130 9.07 -23.97 -23.70
N ARG A 131 7.85 -23.64 -24.14
CA ARG A 131 7.29 -24.14 -25.41
C ARG A 131 8.14 -23.71 -26.60
N LYS A 132 8.53 -22.43 -26.68
CA LYS A 132 9.41 -21.90 -27.73
C LYS A 132 10.78 -22.59 -27.76
N HIS A 133 11.32 -22.96 -26.59
CA HIS A 133 12.55 -23.76 -26.50
C HIS A 133 12.35 -25.18 -27.03
N LEU A 134 11.27 -25.85 -26.64
CA LEU A 134 10.97 -27.23 -27.05
C LEU A 134 10.64 -27.38 -28.54
N GLU A 135 10.10 -26.34 -29.18
CA GLU A 135 9.86 -26.32 -30.63
C GLU A 135 11.15 -26.57 -31.42
N ARG A 136 12.26 -25.98 -30.96
CA ARG A 136 13.60 -26.16 -31.53
C ARG A 136 14.28 -27.42 -31.00
N ASN A 137 14.12 -27.71 -29.71
CA ASN A 137 14.82 -28.79 -29.00
C ASN A 137 13.87 -29.93 -28.60
N ARG A 138 13.34 -30.66 -29.59
CA ARG A 138 12.32 -31.69 -29.36
C ARG A 138 12.79 -32.89 -28.52
N LYS A 139 14.10 -33.11 -28.42
CA LYS A 139 14.69 -34.24 -27.66
C LYS A 139 14.87 -33.94 -26.17
N ASP A 140 14.68 -32.70 -25.73
CA ASP A 140 14.86 -32.30 -24.34
C ASP A 140 13.69 -32.78 -23.45
N LYS A 141 13.93 -33.90 -22.77
CA LYS A 141 12.95 -34.54 -21.87
C LYS A 141 12.78 -33.79 -20.55
N ASP A 142 13.82 -33.12 -20.03
CA ASP A 142 13.72 -32.39 -18.77
C ASP A 142 12.84 -31.16 -18.97
N SER A 143 13.08 -30.36 -20.02
CA SER A 143 12.23 -29.21 -20.33
C SER A 143 10.77 -29.59 -20.56
N LYS A 144 10.52 -30.75 -21.19
CA LYS A 144 9.16 -31.30 -21.36
C LYS A 144 8.51 -31.63 -20.01
N PHE A 145 9.26 -32.24 -19.09
CA PHE A 145 8.79 -32.50 -17.73
C PHE A 145 8.51 -31.21 -16.96
N ARG A 146 9.40 -30.20 -17.05
CA ARG A 146 9.20 -28.89 -16.43
C ARG A 146 7.97 -28.16 -16.99
N LEU A 147 7.69 -28.26 -18.28
CA LEU A 147 6.47 -27.72 -18.88
C LEU A 147 5.21 -28.30 -18.21
N ILE A 148 5.14 -29.63 -18.06
CA ILE A 148 4.01 -30.32 -17.41
C ILE A 148 3.80 -29.80 -15.98
N LEU A 149 4.88 -29.58 -15.21
CA LEU A 149 4.80 -29.02 -13.86
C LEU A 149 4.26 -27.59 -13.85
N VAL A 150 4.72 -26.74 -14.78
CA VAL A 150 4.27 -25.34 -14.87
C VAL A 150 2.80 -25.28 -15.28
N GLU A 151 2.36 -26.07 -16.25
CA GLU A 151 0.95 -26.12 -16.67
C GLU A 151 0.04 -26.65 -15.58
N SER A 152 0.50 -27.66 -14.83
CA SER A 152 -0.20 -28.16 -13.65
C SER A 152 -0.39 -27.07 -12.59
N ARG A 153 0.62 -26.20 -12.38
CA ARG A 153 0.51 -25.05 -11.48
C ARG A 153 -0.47 -23.99 -11.99
N ILE A 154 -0.46 -23.69 -13.30
CA ILE A 154 -1.41 -22.76 -13.93
C ILE A 154 -2.84 -23.23 -13.70
N HIS A 155 -3.14 -24.50 -13.98
CA HIS A 155 -4.47 -25.06 -13.76
C HIS A 155 -4.91 -25.01 -12.29
N ARG A 156 -4.00 -25.28 -11.34
CA ARG A 156 -4.29 -25.16 -9.90
C ARG A 156 -4.64 -23.73 -9.49
N LEU A 157 -3.86 -22.74 -9.93
CA LEU A 157 -4.13 -21.33 -9.62
C LEU A 157 -5.38 -20.80 -10.32
N ALA A 158 -5.62 -21.20 -11.56
CA ALA A 158 -6.84 -20.83 -12.28
C ALA A 158 -8.09 -21.28 -11.53
N ARG A 159 -8.11 -22.52 -11.00
CA ARG A 159 -9.22 -23.01 -10.15
C ARG A 159 -9.42 -22.14 -8.90
N TYR A 160 -8.35 -21.77 -8.22
CA TYR A 160 -8.42 -20.88 -7.05
C TYR A 160 -9.02 -19.52 -7.41
N TYR A 161 -8.51 -18.88 -8.47
CA TYR A 161 -8.97 -17.55 -8.86
C TYR A 161 -10.40 -17.52 -9.41
N LYS A 162 -10.87 -18.62 -10.03
CA LYS A 162 -12.29 -18.82 -10.35
C LYS A 162 -13.15 -18.88 -9.09
N LYS A 163 -12.73 -19.65 -8.09
CA LYS A 163 -13.44 -19.75 -6.80
C LYS A 163 -13.54 -18.40 -6.09
N THR A 164 -12.47 -17.61 -6.11
CA THR A 164 -12.41 -16.27 -5.49
C THR A 164 -13.04 -15.17 -6.39
N LYS A 165 -13.65 -15.51 -7.52
CA LYS A 165 -14.27 -14.58 -8.48
C LYS A 165 -13.35 -13.47 -8.99
N LYS A 166 -12.03 -13.72 -9.02
CA LYS A 166 -11.06 -12.78 -9.60
C LYS A 166 -10.89 -12.98 -11.11
N LEU A 167 -11.26 -14.16 -11.61
CA LEU A 167 -11.31 -14.48 -13.03
C LEU A 167 -12.73 -14.88 -13.41
N PRO A 168 -13.15 -14.66 -14.67
CA PRO A 168 -14.44 -15.13 -15.14
C PRO A 168 -14.49 -16.67 -15.13
N PRO A 169 -15.66 -17.28 -14.87
CA PRO A 169 -15.80 -18.73 -14.76
C PRO A 169 -15.44 -19.45 -16.08
N VAL A 170 -15.67 -18.79 -17.21
CA VAL A 170 -15.37 -19.26 -18.58
C VAL A 170 -13.87 -19.32 -18.87
N TRP A 171 -13.03 -18.60 -18.12
CA TRP A 171 -11.60 -18.47 -18.41
C TRP A 171 -10.91 -19.85 -18.47
N LYS A 172 -10.18 -20.15 -19.54
CA LYS A 172 -9.43 -21.40 -19.68
C LYS A 172 -8.04 -21.10 -20.21
N TYR A 173 -7.05 -21.80 -19.68
CA TYR A 173 -5.69 -21.76 -20.22
C TYR A 173 -5.64 -22.67 -21.45
N GLU A 174 -5.39 -22.06 -22.61
CA GLU A 174 -5.13 -22.77 -23.86
C GLU A 174 -3.72 -22.40 -24.33
N SER A 175 -2.96 -23.39 -24.75
CA SER A 175 -1.54 -23.19 -25.07
C SER A 175 -1.31 -22.38 -26.35
N THR A 176 -2.27 -22.39 -27.26
CA THR A 176 -2.24 -21.64 -28.53
C THR A 176 -2.49 -20.15 -28.31
N THR A 177 -3.40 -19.79 -27.41
CA THR A 177 -3.74 -18.39 -27.08
C THR A 177 -2.85 -17.79 -25.99
N ALA A 178 -2.09 -18.62 -25.28
CA ALA A 178 -1.18 -18.17 -24.22
C ALA A 178 -0.17 -17.10 -24.70
N SER A 179 0.29 -17.18 -25.94
CA SER A 179 1.26 -16.24 -26.51
C SER A 179 0.69 -14.84 -26.72
N THR A 180 -0.60 -14.71 -27.04
CA THR A 180 -1.25 -13.40 -27.24
C THR A 180 -1.60 -12.70 -25.92
N LEU A 181 -1.72 -13.46 -24.83
CA LEU A 181 -2.02 -12.93 -23.50
C LEU A 181 -0.79 -12.35 -22.79
N VAL A 182 0.41 -12.61 -23.31
CA VAL A 182 1.69 -12.26 -22.67
C VAL A 182 2.58 -11.39 -23.56
N ALA A 183 2.09 -11.04 -24.76
CA ALA A 183 2.78 -10.17 -25.71
C ALA A 183 2.77 -8.70 -25.24
#